data_AF-A0A317Y4G1-F1
#
_entry.id   AF-A0A317Y4G1-F1
#
_cell.length_a   1.000
_cell.length_b   1.000
_cell.length_c   1.000
_cell.angle_alpha   90.00
_cell.angle_beta   90.00
_cell.angle_gamma   90.00
#
_symmetry.space_group_name_H-M   'P 1'
#
loop_
_entity.id
_entity.type
_entity.pdbx_description
1 polymer ?
#
loop_
_entity_poly.entity_id
_entity_poly.type
_entity_poly.pdbx_seq_one_letter_code
_entity_poly.pdbx_strand_id
1 'polypeptide(L)'
;MLTHLSCLQNTRETAFALRKLSLTKAKSYLEDVIAHKQAIPFRRYCGGVGRTAQAKSRHSNGQGRWPVKSARFILDLLKNAESNAEVCNSSLRSYMSSPCHIELILSEKEEPVKKEAESQIATRKA
;
A
#
# COMPACT_ATOMS: atom_id res chain seq x y z
N MET A 1 10.30 -14.89 -20.88
CA MET A 1 11.15 -14.28 -19.83
C MET A 1 10.70 -12.89 -19.37
N LEU A 2 10.10 -12.02 -20.19
CA LEU A 2 9.71 -10.64 -19.78
C LEU A 2 8.46 -10.54 -18.87
N THR A 3 7.59 -11.56 -18.86
CA THR A 3 6.35 -11.55 -18.06
C THR A 3 6.61 -11.57 -16.54
N HIS A 4 7.74 -12.12 -16.09
CA HIS A 4 8.11 -12.19 -14.67
C HIS A 4 8.61 -10.87 -14.08
N LEU A 5 9.15 -9.95 -14.89
CA LEU A 5 9.67 -8.68 -14.37
C LEU A 5 8.55 -7.63 -14.20
N SER A 6 7.60 -7.61 -15.13
CA SER A 6 6.48 -6.66 -15.11
C SER A 6 5.57 -6.84 -13.90
N CYS A 7 5.36 -8.07 -13.43
CA CYS A 7 4.54 -8.33 -12.26
C CYS A 7 5.20 -7.79 -10.98
N LEU A 8 6.52 -7.87 -10.85
CA LEU A 8 7.24 -7.36 -9.67
C LEU A 8 7.21 -5.83 -9.61
N GLN A 9 7.37 -5.16 -10.75
CA GLN A 9 7.25 -3.69 -10.84
C GLN A 9 5.86 -3.20 -10.43
N ASN A 10 4.81 -3.82 -10.97
CA ASN A 10 3.42 -3.47 -10.66
C ASN A 10 3.07 -3.74 -9.19
N THR A 11 3.53 -4.87 -8.67
CA THR A 11 3.23 -5.30 -7.30
C THR A 11 3.94 -4.42 -6.27
N ARG A 12 5.18 -3.98 -6.55
CA ARG A 12 5.89 -3.01 -5.71
C ARG A 12 5.14 -1.68 -5.61
N GLU A 13 4.72 -1.11 -6.73
CA GLU A 13 3.99 0.18 -6.72
C GLU A 13 2.64 0.04 -6.01
N THR A 14 1.97 -1.10 -6.18
CA THR A 14 0.72 -1.42 -5.47
C THR A 14 0.95 -1.51 -3.96
N ALA A 15 1.95 -2.27 -3.51
CA ALA A 15 2.31 -2.37 -2.09
C ALA A 15 2.69 -1.00 -1.50
N PHE A 16 3.43 -0.18 -2.25
CA PHE A 16 3.79 1.17 -1.81
C PHE A 16 2.57 2.09 -1.67
N ALA A 17 1.57 1.95 -2.53
CA ALA A 17 0.31 2.72 -2.46
C ALA A 17 -0.55 2.34 -1.24
N LEU A 18 -0.43 1.11 -0.74
CA LEU A 18 -1.15 0.63 0.43
C LEU A 18 -0.46 1.00 1.77
N ARG A 19 0.79 1.44 1.71
CA ARG A 19 1.58 1.76 2.90
C ARG A 19 0.89 2.86 3.72
N LYS A 20 0.65 2.58 5.01
CA LYS A 20 -0.04 3.45 6.00
C LYS A 20 -1.56 3.59 5.82
N LEU A 21 -2.20 2.74 5.02
CA LEU A 21 -3.67 2.65 5.00
C LEU A 21 -4.16 1.72 6.11
N SER A 22 -5.38 1.98 6.61
CA SER A 22 -6.08 1.00 7.42
C SER A 22 -6.51 -0.17 6.55
N LEU A 23 -6.66 -1.35 7.16
CA LEU A 23 -6.98 -2.59 6.46
C LEU A 23 -8.33 -2.52 5.70
N THR A 24 -9.36 -1.88 6.28
CA THR A 24 -10.64 -1.62 5.60
C THR A 24 -10.48 -0.73 4.37
N LYS A 25 -9.68 0.34 4.48
CA LYS A 25 -9.40 1.26 3.35
C LYS A 25 -8.54 0.60 2.28
N ALA A 26 -7.62 -0.28 2.67
CA ALA A 26 -6.77 -1.02 1.74
C ALA A 26 -7.61 -1.95 0.84
N LYS A 27 -8.57 -2.68 1.42
CA LYS A 27 -9.50 -3.55 0.68
C LYS A 27 -10.36 -2.77 -0.31
N SER A 28 -11.07 -1.75 0.14
CA SER A 28 -11.94 -0.95 -0.73
C SER A 28 -11.14 -0.30 -1.86
N TYR A 29 -9.93 0.16 -1.56
CA TYR A 29 -9.05 0.73 -2.56
C TYR A 29 -8.60 -0.30 -3.63
N LEU A 30 -8.30 -1.54 -3.23
CA LEU A 30 -7.95 -2.61 -4.19
C LEU A 30 -9.14 -3.01 -5.06
N GLU A 31 -10.35 -3.05 -4.49
CA GLU A 31 -11.59 -3.29 -5.25
C GLU A 31 -11.84 -2.17 -6.27
N ASP A 32 -11.62 -0.90 -5.89
CA ASP A 32 -11.72 0.24 -6.79
C ASP A 32 -10.67 0.20 -7.92
N VAL A 33 -9.47 -0.34 -7.66
CA VAL A 33 -8.45 -0.55 -8.70
C VAL A 33 -8.89 -1.63 -9.69
N ILE A 34 -9.50 -2.72 -9.21
CA ILE A 34 -10.07 -3.77 -10.08
C ILE A 34 -11.21 -3.21 -10.93
N ALA A 35 -12.04 -2.33 -10.34
CA ALA A 35 -13.12 -1.63 -11.01
C ALA A 35 -12.65 -0.45 -11.88
N HIS A 36 -11.34 -0.18 -11.97
CA HIS A 36 -10.73 0.94 -12.70
C HIS A 36 -11.19 2.34 -12.25
N LYS A 37 -11.80 2.45 -11.06
CA LYS A 37 -12.24 3.73 -10.48
C LYS A 37 -11.07 4.54 -9.95
N GLN A 38 -10.04 3.86 -9.45
CA GLN A 38 -8.86 4.49 -8.88
C GLN A 38 -7.58 3.90 -9.49
N ALA A 39 -6.66 4.77 -9.89
CA ALA A 39 -5.38 4.36 -10.47
C ALA A 39 -4.28 4.24 -9.41
N ILE A 40 -3.38 3.28 -9.59
CA ILE A 40 -2.17 3.16 -8.79
C ILE A 40 -1.11 4.07 -9.40
N PRO A 41 -0.54 5.02 -8.64
CA PRO A 41 0.52 5.89 -9.13
C PRO A 41 1.83 5.11 -9.26
N PHE A 42 2.50 5.24 -10.41
CA PHE A 42 3.82 4.65 -10.64
C PHE A 42 4.88 5.72 -10.36
N ARG A 43 5.78 5.44 -9.41
CA ARG A 43 6.81 6.39 -8.97
C ARG A 43 8.20 6.04 -9.48
N ARG A 44 8.60 4.77 -9.40
CA ARG A 44 9.95 4.32 -9.80
C ARG A 44 9.97 3.76 -11.22
N TYR A 45 9.02 2.89 -11.55
CA TYR A 45 8.98 2.20 -12.84
C TYR A 45 8.14 2.97 -13.87
N CYS A 46 8.68 4.10 -14.33
CA CYS A 46 7.95 5.07 -15.15
C CYS A 46 8.19 4.93 -16.66
N GLY A 47 9.11 4.07 -17.09
CA GLY A 47 9.43 3.86 -18.51
C GLY A 47 8.25 3.27 -19.29
N GLY A 48 7.72 4.02 -20.26
CA GLY A 48 6.58 3.60 -21.08
C GLY A 48 5.24 3.55 -20.37
N VAL A 49 5.07 4.25 -19.23
CA VAL A 49 3.79 4.30 -18.50
C VAL A 49 2.94 5.48 -18.96
N GLY A 50 1.70 5.19 -19.37
CA GLY A 50 0.69 6.19 -19.70
C GLY A 50 0.34 7.12 -18.52
N ARG A 51 -0.18 8.30 -18.85
CA ARG A 51 -0.60 9.30 -17.87
C ARG A 51 -2.12 9.24 -17.68
N THR A 52 -2.56 9.36 -16.43
CA THR A 52 -3.99 9.32 -16.07
C THR A 52 -4.29 10.46 -15.11
N ALA A 53 -5.40 11.18 -15.33
CA ALA A 53 -5.80 12.30 -14.47
C ALA A 53 -6.00 11.88 -13.00
N GLN A 54 -6.53 10.68 -12.77
CA GLN A 54 -6.71 10.08 -11.43
C GLN A 54 -5.39 9.95 -10.66
N ALA A 55 -4.28 9.64 -11.36
CA ALA A 55 -2.98 9.48 -10.73
C ALA A 55 -2.41 10.81 -10.20
N LYS A 56 -2.80 11.95 -10.80
CA LYS A 56 -2.37 13.29 -10.36
C LYS A 56 -2.82 13.61 -8.93
N SER A 57 -3.99 13.13 -8.52
CA SER A 57 -4.51 13.34 -7.16
C SER A 57 -3.60 12.75 -6.07
N ARG A 58 -2.86 11.67 -6.42
CA ARG A 58 -2.03 10.90 -5.49
C ARG A 58 -0.54 11.15 -5.69
N HIS A 59 -0.12 11.63 -6.86
CA HIS A 59 1.27 11.92 -7.16
C HIS A 59 1.45 12.90 -8.35
N SER A 60 2.40 13.83 -8.21
CA SER A 60 2.66 14.92 -9.16
C SER A 60 3.05 14.46 -10.57
N ASN A 61 3.68 13.29 -10.70
CA ASN A 61 4.13 12.77 -12.00
C ASN A 61 2.97 12.39 -12.94
N GLY A 62 1.75 12.19 -12.41
CA GLY A 62 0.55 11.92 -13.21
C GLY A 62 0.57 10.58 -13.98
N GLN A 63 1.57 9.72 -13.75
CA GLN A 63 1.66 8.39 -14.33
C GLN A 63 0.98 7.35 -13.42
N GLY A 64 0.14 6.50 -14.00
CA GLY A 64 -0.57 5.48 -13.24
C GLY A 64 -1.18 4.40 -14.13
N ARG A 65 -1.42 3.22 -13.54
CA ARG A 65 -2.06 2.07 -14.20
C ARG A 65 -2.99 1.35 -13.23
N TRP A 66 -3.76 0.39 -13.75
CA TRP A 66 -4.63 -0.49 -12.98
C TRP A 66 -4.12 -1.94 -13.05
N PRO A 67 -3.18 -2.35 -12.20
CA PRO A 67 -2.64 -3.70 -12.23
C PRO A 67 -3.61 -4.69 -11.57
N VAL A 68 -4.64 -5.11 -12.32
CA VAL A 68 -5.72 -5.99 -11.84
C VAL A 68 -5.20 -7.29 -11.23
N LYS A 69 -4.20 -7.92 -11.85
CA LYS A 69 -3.64 -9.20 -11.38
C LYS A 69 -2.91 -9.05 -10.05
N SER A 70 -2.10 -8.00 -9.89
CA SER A 70 -1.40 -7.71 -8.63
C SER A 70 -2.36 -7.30 -7.53
N ALA A 71 -3.40 -6.51 -7.86
CA ALA A 71 -4.41 -6.08 -6.90
C ALA A 71 -5.20 -7.26 -6.31
N ARG A 72 -5.62 -8.21 -7.17
CA ARG A 72 -6.28 -9.45 -6.73
C ARG A 72 -5.39 -10.26 -5.78
N PHE A 73 -4.13 -10.48 -6.17
CA PHE A 73 -3.18 -11.24 -5.34
C PHE A 73 -2.99 -10.63 -3.95
N ILE A 74 -2.83 -9.31 -3.86
CA ILE A 74 -2.67 -8.63 -2.56
C ILE A 74 -3.97 -8.69 -1.74
N LEU A 75 -5.13 -8.61 -2.37
CA LEU A 75 -6.42 -8.72 -1.70
C LEU A 75 -6.61 -10.12 -1.07
N ASP A 76 -6.19 -11.17 -1.78
CA ASP A 76 -6.20 -12.54 -1.24
C ASP A 76 -5.23 -12.69 -0.06
N LEU A 77 -4.04 -12.07 -0.15
CA LEU A 77 -3.09 -12.04 0.97
C LEU A 77 -3.66 -11.34 2.20
N LEU A 78 -4.36 -10.20 2.02
CA LEU A 78 -4.96 -9.45 3.12
C LEU A 78 -6.09 -10.25 3.80
N LYS A 79 -6.97 -10.89 3.02
CA LYS A 79 -8.02 -11.76 3.57
C LYS A 79 -7.46 -12.91 4.39
N ASN A 80 -6.43 -13.57 3.86
CA ASN A 80 -5.78 -14.65 4.57
C ASN A 80 -5.02 -14.14 5.82
N ALA A 81 -4.40 -12.97 5.76
CA ALA A 81 -3.75 -12.37 6.92
C ALA A 81 -4.76 -12.01 8.04
N GLU A 82 -5.97 -11.58 7.69
CA GLU A 82 -7.05 -11.35 8.65
C GLU A 82 -7.51 -12.64 9.33
N SER A 83 -7.79 -13.69 8.55
CA SER A 83 -8.15 -14.98 9.11
C SER A 83 -7.06 -15.53 10.02
N ASN A 84 -5.78 -15.26 9.71
CA ASN A 84 -4.67 -15.65 10.57
C ASN A 84 -4.57 -14.79 11.85
N ALA A 85 -4.93 -13.50 11.79
CA ALA A 85 -4.94 -12.61 12.95
C ALA A 85 -6.07 -12.95 13.94
N GLU A 86 -7.24 -13.37 13.43
CA GLU A 86 -8.36 -13.86 14.27
C GLU A 86 -8.02 -15.16 15.00
N VAL A 87 -7.18 -16.01 14.41
CA VAL A 87 -6.88 -17.36 14.91
C VAL A 87 -5.67 -17.41 15.86
N CYS A 88 -4.71 -16.48 15.74
CA CYS A 88 -3.53 -16.44 16.61
C CYS A 88 -3.07 -14.98 16.80
N ASN A 89 -3.08 -14.51 18.05
CA ASN A 89 -2.42 -13.27 18.45
C ASN A 89 -0.93 -13.30 18.04
N SER A 90 -0.61 -12.60 16.95
CA SER A 90 0.73 -12.31 16.43
C SER A 90 1.64 -13.49 16.09
N SER A 91 1.62 -13.95 14.83
CA SER A 91 2.85 -14.25 14.07
C SER A 91 2.59 -14.58 12.59
N LEU A 92 2.98 -13.61 11.76
CA LEU A 92 3.48 -13.69 10.38
C LEU A 92 3.61 -15.10 9.78
N ARG A 93 2.74 -15.44 8.83
CA ARG A 93 3.05 -16.45 7.81
C ARG A 93 3.29 -15.77 6.46
N SER A 94 4.54 -15.79 6.04
CA SER A 94 4.96 -15.45 4.68
C SER A 94 4.30 -16.40 3.69
N TYR A 95 3.55 -15.84 2.73
CA TYR A 95 2.98 -16.59 1.62
C TYR A 95 3.92 -16.49 0.41
N MET A 96 4.48 -17.65 0.02
CA MET A 96 5.30 -17.78 -1.17
C MET A 96 4.44 -18.33 -2.31
N SER A 97 4.18 -17.51 -3.32
CA SER A 97 3.73 -17.98 -4.63
C SER A 97 4.36 -17.14 -5.74
N SER A 98 5.49 -17.63 -6.28
CA SER A 98 6.23 -17.15 -7.46
C SER A 98 6.89 -15.76 -7.36
N PRO A 99 8.01 -15.52 -8.08
CA PRO A 99 9.39 -15.28 -7.59
C PRO A 99 9.60 -14.03 -6.71
N CYS A 100 8.54 -13.34 -6.30
CA CYS A 100 8.54 -12.14 -5.49
C CYS A 100 8.18 -12.52 -4.05
N HIS A 101 9.11 -12.36 -3.10
CA HIS A 101 8.79 -12.45 -1.68
C HIS A 101 8.08 -11.17 -1.23
N ILE A 102 6.87 -11.30 -0.69
CA ILE A 102 6.08 -10.17 -0.20
C ILE A 102 5.72 -10.43 1.25
N GLU A 103 6.27 -9.58 2.13
CA GLU A 103 5.95 -9.60 3.55
C GLU A 103 4.95 -8.49 3.85
N LEU A 104 3.83 -8.87 4.47
CA LEU A 104 2.86 -7.92 5.02
C LEU A 104 2.92 -8.06 6.54
N ILE A 105 3.28 -6.95 7.19
CA ILE A 105 3.27 -6.84 8.64
C ILE A 105 2.00 -6.08 9.01
N LEU A 106 1.08 -6.76 9.68
CA LEU A 106 -0.04 -6.13 10.34
C LEU A 106 0.42 -5.76 11.75
N SER A 107 0.25 -4.50 12.10
CA SER A 107 0.45 -4.01 13.45
C SER A 107 -0.87 -3.44 13.92
N GLU A 108 -1.32 -3.84 15.09
CA GLU A 108 -2.36 -3.11 15.78
C GLU A 108 -1.85 -1.70 16.02
N LYS A 109 -2.62 -0.72 15.58
CA LYS A 109 -2.27 0.67 15.82
C LYS A 109 -2.56 0.92 17.30
N GLU A 110 -1.51 0.91 18.14
CA GLU A 110 -1.62 1.49 19.48
C GLU A 110 -2.17 2.91 19.33
N GLU A 111 -3.20 3.22 20.12
CA GLU A 111 -3.71 4.58 20.23
C GLU A 111 -2.54 5.51 20.54
N PRO A 112 -2.49 6.72 19.93
CA PRO A 112 -1.34 7.59 20.10
C PRO A 112 -1.15 7.88 21.59
N VAL A 113 -0.04 7.41 22.16
CA VAL A 113 0.49 7.94 23.43
C VAL A 113 0.56 9.44 23.23
N LYS A 114 -0.26 10.16 23.99
CA LYS A 114 -0.34 11.63 23.96
C LYS A 114 1.08 12.15 24.15
N LYS A 115 1.68 12.68 23.08
CA LYS A 115 2.85 13.55 23.25
C LYS A 115 2.34 14.76 24.02
N GLU A 116 2.83 14.92 25.24
CA GLU A 116 2.58 16.09 26.07
C GLU A 116 2.94 17.35 25.28
N ALA A 117 2.10 18.38 25.41
CA ALA A 117 2.30 19.66 24.74
C ALA A 117 3.62 20.27 25.22
N GLU A 118 4.52 20.61 24.29
CA GLU A 118 5.65 21.48 24.60
C GLU A 118 5.10 22.80 25.15
N SER A 119 5.26 22.98 26.47
CA SER A 119 5.01 24.22 27.16
C SER A 119 5.99 25.28 26.66
N GLN A 120 5.55 26.18 25.79
CA GLN A 120 6.30 27.39 25.51
C GLN A 120 6.16 28.37 26.68
N ILE A 121 7.09 28.29 27.61
CA ILE A 121 7.40 29.37 28.56
C ILE A 121 8.91 29.60 28.50
N ALA A 122 9.32 30.77 27.98
CA ALA A 122 10.23 31.72 28.65
C ALA A 122 10.99 32.65 27.67
N THR A 123 10.47 33.87 27.53
CA THR A 123 11.17 35.17 27.76
C THR A 123 12.33 35.70 26.88
N ARG A 124 12.08 36.97 26.45
CA ARG A 124 12.90 38.22 26.55
C ARG A 124 13.65 38.76 25.31
N LYS A 125 13.10 39.88 24.81
CA LYS A 125 13.67 41.15 24.28
C LYS A 125 15.06 41.17 23.62
N ALA A 126 15.11 41.81 22.46
CA ALA A 126 15.88 43.04 22.22
C ALA A 126 14.98 44.03 21.47
#